data_AF-A0A1S1TPI5-F1
#
_entry.id   AF-A0A1S1TPI5-F1
#
_cell.length_a   1.000
_cell.length_b   1.000
_cell.length_c   1.000
_cell.angle_alpha   90.00
_cell.angle_beta   90.00
_cell.angle_gamma   90.00
#
_symmetry.space_group_name_H-M   'P 1'
#
loop_
_entity.id
_entity.type
_entity.pdbx_description
1 polymer ?
#
loop_
_entity_poly.entity_id
_entity_poly.type
_entity_poly.pdbx_seq_one_letter_code
_entity_poly.pdbx_strand_id
1 'polypeptide(L)' 'MAAACHARDDGPQPPKEHGVHQYHFRLSALDTETLNCGEKARIANILDHARQHVIDTTEFVGTYETR' A
#
# COMPACT_ATOMS: atom_id res chain seq x y z
N MET A 1 1.51 -20.19 6.22
CA MET A 1 0.16 -19.84 5.72
C MET A 1 0.30 -18.64 4.81
N ALA A 2 0.04 -18.80 3.51
CA ALA A 2 0.06 -17.68 2.56
C ALA A 2 -1.17 -16.80 2.83
N ALA A 3 -0.96 -15.53 3.15
CA ALA A 3 -2.04 -14.56 3.24
C ALA A 3 -2.73 -14.48 1.88
N ALA A 4 -4.04 -14.74 1.85
CA ALA A 4 -4.86 -14.52 0.69
C ALA A 4 -4.82 -13.02 0.36
N CYS A 5 -4.47 -12.67 -0.89
CA CYS A 5 -4.44 -11.29 -1.32
C CYS A 5 -5.89 -10.82 -1.51
N HIS A 6 -6.46 -10.18 -0.49
CA HIS A 6 -7.75 -9.53 -0.60
C HIS A 6 -7.61 -8.23 -1.39
N ALA A 7 -8.64 -7.89 -2.18
CA ALA A 7 -8.67 -6.66 -2.98
C ALA A 7 -9.03 -5.40 -2.17
N ARG A 8 -8.97 -5.47 -0.84
CA ARG A 8 -9.38 -4.42 0.10
C ARG A 8 -8.34 -4.30 1.20
N ASP A 9 -8.18 -3.09 1.74
CA ASP A 9 -7.38 -2.88 2.94
C ASP A 9 -8.07 -3.52 4.15
N ASP A 10 -7.36 -4.42 4.83
CA ASP A 10 -7.83 -5.09 6.05
C ASP A 10 -7.76 -4.17 7.29
N GLY A 11 -7.15 -2.99 7.17
CA GLY A 11 -7.04 -1.99 8.24
C GLY A 11 -5.95 -2.30 9.29
N PRO A 12 -5.78 -1.42 10.29
CA PRO A 12 -4.75 -1.58 11.31
C PRO A 12 -5.14 -2.67 12.32
N GLN A 13 -4.38 -3.76 12.35
CA GLN A 13 -4.49 -4.82 13.37
C GLN A 13 -3.11 -5.09 14.01
N PRO A 14 -2.53 -4.13 14.77
CA PRO A 14 -1.24 -4.36 15.38
C PRO A 14 -1.34 -5.42 16.49
N PRO A 15 -0.36 -6.34 16.60
CA PRO A 15 -0.29 -7.30 17.70
C PRO A 15 -0.24 -6.59 19.05
N LYS A 16 -0.89 -7.17 20.07
CA LYS A 16 -0.82 -6.65 21.43
C LYS A 16 0.64 -6.59 21.91
N GLU A 17 0.97 -5.53 22.64
CA GLU A 17 2.28 -5.28 23.26
C GLU A 17 3.50 -5.05 22.33
N HIS A 18 3.30 -4.90 21.02
CA HIS A 18 4.39 -4.55 20.08
C HIS A 18 4.66 -3.04 19.97
N GLY A 19 3.97 -2.23 20.77
CA GLY A 19 4.12 -0.78 20.79
C GLY A 19 3.47 -0.09 19.59
N VAL A 20 3.97 1.10 19.25
CA VAL A 20 3.41 1.95 18.19
C VAL A 20 3.80 1.42 16.81
N HIS A 21 2.80 1.08 15.99
CA HIS A 21 3.00 0.74 14.57
C HIS A 21 2.85 1.98 13.68
N GLN A 22 3.78 2.13 12.73
CA GLN A 22 3.75 3.18 11.70
C GLN A 22 3.07 2.64 10.44
N TYR A 23 2.05 3.35 9.99
CA TYR A 23 1.30 3.07 8.76
C TYR A 23 1.62 4.16 7.74
N HIS A 24 2.31 3.78 6.67
CA HIS A 24 2.69 4.68 5.58
C HIS A 24 1.61 4.66 4.50
N PHE A 25 0.91 5.77 4.35
CA PHE A 25 -0.05 6.00 3.27
C PHE A 25 0.64 6.81 2.19
N ARG A 26 0.82 6.22 1.02
CA ARG A 26 1.50 6.84 -0.12
C ARG A 26 0.52 7.13 -1.24
N LEU A 27 0.55 8.35 -1.74
CA LEU A 27 -0.23 8.79 -2.90
C LEU A 27 0.73 9.25 -3.99
N SER A 28 0.66 8.62 -5.16
CA SER A 28 1.49 8.95 -6.31
C SER A 28 0.62 9.47 -7.46
N ALA A 29 1.02 10.61 -8.03
CA ALA A 29 0.44 11.12 -9.27
C ALA A 29 1.15 10.48 -10.45
N LEU A 30 0.38 9.95 -11.42
CA LEU A 30 0.92 9.27 -12.59
C LEU A 30 0.65 10.06 -13.87
N ASP A 31 1.54 9.97 -14.85
CA ASP A 31 1.41 10.57 -16.18
C ASP A 31 0.58 9.72 -17.16
N THR A 32 0.08 8.57 -16.71
CA THR A 32 -0.75 7.65 -17.48
C THR A 32 -2.12 7.51 -16.86
N GLU A 33 -3.15 7.45 -17.71
CA GLU A 33 -4.54 7.26 -17.27
C GLU A 33 -4.80 5.82 -16.78
N THR A 34 -4.09 4.83 -17.35
CA THR A 34 -4.32 3.42 -17.03
C THR A 34 -2.99 2.68 -16.84
N LEU A 35 -2.82 2.08 -15.65
CA LEU A 35 -1.79 1.08 -15.42
C LEU A 35 -2.32 -0.28 -15.86
N ASN A 36 -1.76 -0.82 -16.93
CA ASN A 36 -2.13 -2.14 -17.46
C ASN A 36 -1.56 -3.27 -16.59
N CYS A 37 -2.08 -3.39 -15.37
CA CYS A 37 -1.82 -4.49 -14.46
C CYS A 37 -2.97 -5.50 -14.59
N GLY A 38 -2.67 -6.81 -14.62
CA GLY A 38 -3.74 -7.82 -14.62
C GLY A 38 -4.62 -7.73 -13.36
N GLU A 39 -5.88 -8.15 -13.44
CA GLU A 39 -6.88 -8.03 -12.35
C GLU A 39 -6.44 -8.62 -10.99
N LYS A 40 -5.49 -9.54 -10.99
CA LYS A 40 -4.92 -10.21 -9.80
C LYS A 40 -3.45 -9.87 -9.57
N ALA A 41 -2.98 -8.74 -10.13
CA ALA A 41 -1.61 -8.31 -9.95
C ALA A 41 -1.32 -8.07 -8.46
N ARG A 42 -0.18 -8.59 -8.00
CA ARG A 42 0.30 -8.31 -6.65
C ARG A 42 0.71 -6.84 -6.54
N ILE A 43 0.59 -6.27 -5.35
CA ILE A 43 0.95 -4.88 -5.09
C ILE A 43 2.37 -4.53 -5.57
N ALA A 44 3.34 -5.43 -5.40
CA ALA A 44 4.71 -5.22 -5.89
C ALA A 44 4.77 -5.01 -7.41
N ASN A 45 4.03 -5.81 -8.18
CA ASN A 45 3.97 -5.67 -9.63
C ASN A 45 3.30 -4.35 -10.04
N ILE A 46 2.23 -3.97 -9.34
CA ILE A 46 1.54 -2.70 -9.58
C ILE A 46 2.50 -1.52 -9.33
N LEU A 47 3.23 -1.55 -8.20
CA LEU A 47 4.19 -0.51 -7.84
C LEU A 47 5.37 -0.44 -8.83
N ASP A 48 5.84 -1.57 -9.33
CA ASP A 48 6.91 -1.60 -10.33
C ASP A 48 6.46 -1.01 -11.68
N HIS A 49 5.23 -1.29 -12.12
CA HIS A 49 4.66 -0.66 -13.32
C HIS A 49 4.42 0.83 -13.10
N ALA A 50 3.86 1.21 -11.95
CA ALA A 50 3.57 2.60 -11.61
C ALA A 50 4.84 3.46 -11.58
N ARG A 51 5.97 2.92 -11.10
CA ARG A 51 7.24 3.66 -10.91
C ARG A 51 7.69 4.42 -12.16
N GLN A 52 7.45 3.88 -13.35
CA GLN A 52 7.87 4.49 -14.62
C GLN A 52 7.03 5.72 -15.00
N HIS A 53 5.86 5.88 -14.37
CA HIS A 53 4.86 6.89 -14.68
C HIS A 53 4.71 7.95 -13.59
N VAL A 54 5.47 7.87 -12.49
CA VAL A 54 5.31 8.78 -11.35
C VAL A 54 5.78 10.18 -11.73
N ILE A 55 4.86 11.15 -11.67
CA ILE A 55 5.16 12.59 -11.75
C ILE A 55 5.64 13.08 -10.38
N ASP A 56 4.89 12.75 -9.33
CA ASP A 56 5.19 13.14 -7.95
C ASP A 56 4.57 12.16 -6.95
N THR A 57 5.02 12.19 -5.70
CA THR A 57 4.54 11.35 -4.61
C THR A 57 4.52 12.11 -3.29
N THR A 58 3.44 11.94 -2.55
CA THR A 58 3.35 12.39 -1.15
C THR A 58 3.11 11.21 -0.22
N GLU A 59 3.56 11.35 1.03
CA GLU A 59 3.41 10.33 2.06
C GLU A 59 2.84 10.94 3.35
N PHE A 60 1.87 10.23 3.92
CA PHE A 60 1.34 10.50 5.24
C PHE A 60 1.61 9.29 6.14
N VAL A 61 2.22 9.52 7.31
CA VAL A 61 2.53 8.45 8.26
C VAL A 61 1.60 8.57 9.46
N GLY A 62 0.68 7.63 9.58
CA GLY A 62 -0.17 7.47 10.76
C GLY A 62 0.45 6.51 11.76
N THR A 63 0.16 6.69 13.04
CA THR A 63 0.59 5.75 14.09
C THR A 63 -0.60 5.18 14.83
N TYR A 64 -0.59 3.88 15.10
CA TYR A 64 -1.60 3.23 15.93
C TYR A 64 -0.96 2.16 16.82
N GLU A 65 -1.45 2.05 18.05
CA GLU A 65 -1.03 1.05 19.05
C GLU A 65 -2.29 0.41 19.61
N THR A 66 -2.33 -0.93 19.68
CA THR A 66 -3.34 -1.64 20.47
C THR A 66 -2.80 -1.75 21.90
N ARG A 67 -3.48 -1.09 22.84
CA ARG A 67 -3.24 -1.28 24.28
C ARG A 67 -4.09 -2.42 24.85
#